data_AF-A0A6C0GES4-F1
#
_entry.id   AF-A0A6C0GES4-F1
#
_cell.length_a   1.000
_cell.length_b   1.000
_cell.length_c   1.000
_cell.angle_alpha   90.00
_cell.angle_beta   90.00
_cell.angle_gamma   90.00
#
_symmetry.space_group_name_H-M   'P 1'
#
loop_
_entity.id
_entity.type
_entity.pdbx_description
1 polymer ?
#
loop_
_entity_poly.entity_id
_entity_poly.type
_entity_poly.pdbx_seq_one_letter_code
_entity_poly.pdbx_strand_id
1 'polypeptide(L)'
;MGLLTYSYAKPLLLAMIGLFLVFAFVNILLWEGLDTFNSNSYSVASFFIIAYCLLYYYQKLTNPATMSIFESRDFYYVTGLLVYFTSCFFIFVSYRKLTQENVSNLGLLWMIHNVVFLLMCIFFLIGFLCKPSPQKYNLL
;
A
#
# COMPACT_ATOMS: atom_id res chain seq x y z
N MET A 1 6.59 15.55 18.31
CA MET A 1 5.40 14.67 18.39
C MET A 1 5.54 13.60 17.31
N GLY A 2 6.31 12.52 17.45
CA GLY A 2 6.39 11.60 18.60
C GLY A 2 5.43 10.41 18.45
N LEU A 3 4.52 10.44 17.47
CA LEU A 3 3.35 9.53 17.42
C LEU A 3 3.70 8.06 17.13
N LEU A 4 4.92 7.77 16.71
CA LEU A 4 5.45 6.42 16.56
C LEU A 4 6.89 6.38 17.07
N THR A 5 7.10 6.66 18.36
CA THR A 5 8.31 6.17 19.03
C THR A 5 8.40 4.67 18.76
N TYR A 6 9.45 4.24 18.06
CA TYR A 6 9.70 2.88 17.53
C TYR A 6 9.24 1.74 18.46
N SER A 7 9.35 1.95 19.77
CA SER A 7 8.88 1.05 20.84
C SER A 7 7.36 0.72 20.78
N TYR A 8 6.48 1.68 20.47
CA TYR A 8 5.02 1.47 20.38
C TYR A 8 4.53 1.17 18.96
N ALA A 9 5.31 1.52 17.94
CA ALA A 9 4.96 1.30 16.54
C ALA A 9 4.94 -0.19 16.15
N LYS A 10 5.91 -0.96 16.68
CA LYS A 10 6.05 -2.39 16.41
C LYS A 10 4.87 -3.23 16.95
N PRO A 11 4.44 -3.12 18.22
CA PRO A 11 3.30 -3.88 18.72
C PRO A 11 1.99 -3.47 18.04
N LEU A 12 1.80 -2.17 17.73
CA LEU A 12 0.64 -1.70 16.98
C LEU A 12 0.59 -2.31 15.58
N LEU A 13 1.72 -2.31 14.86
CA LEU A 13 1.82 -2.91 13.52
C LEU A 13 1.54 -4.41 13.55
N LEU A 14 2.09 -5.13 14.53
CA LEU A 14 1.79 -6.56 14.73
C LEU A 14 0.31 -6.81 15.02
N ALA A 15 -0.31 -5.97 15.86
CA ALA A 15 -1.74 -6.06 16.14
C ALA A 15 -2.58 -5.81 14.88
N MET A 16 -2.22 -4.83 14.06
CA MET A 16 -2.89 -4.55 12.77
C MET A 16 -2.74 -5.71 11.79
N ILE A 17 -1.56 -6.31 11.68
CA ILE A 17 -1.33 -7.50 10.85
C ILE A 17 -2.18 -8.67 11.34
N GLY A 18 -2.18 -8.94 12.65
CA GLY A 18 -2.99 -9.99 13.25
C GLY A 18 -4.49 -9.78 12.99
N LEU A 19 -4.99 -8.57 13.19
CA LEU A 19 -6.38 -8.19 12.93
C LEU A 19 -6.74 -8.38 11.44
N PHE A 20 -5.85 -7.94 10.53
CA PHE A 20 -6.05 -8.12 9.10
C PHE A 20 -6.10 -9.61 8.70
N LEU A 21 -5.21 -10.44 9.24
CA LEU A 21 -5.22 -11.88 8.96
C LEU A 21 -6.50 -12.55 9.45
N VAL A 22 -6.97 -12.22 10.66
CA VAL A 22 -8.25 -12.72 11.17
C VAL A 22 -9.39 -12.27 10.25
N PHE A 23 -9.43 -10.99 9.88
CA PHE A 23 -10.43 -10.48 8.94
C PHE A 23 -10.40 -11.21 7.60
N ALA A 24 -9.22 -11.41 7.01
CA ALA A 24 -9.05 -12.08 5.73
C ALA A 24 -9.53 -13.54 5.78
N PHE A 25 -9.19 -14.27 6.86
CA PHE A 25 -9.68 -15.63 7.08
C PHE A 25 -11.20 -15.68 7.21
N VAL A 26 -11.78 -14.82 8.05
CA VAL A 26 -13.24 -14.74 8.24
C VAL A 26 -13.93 -14.38 6.91
N ASN A 27 -13.37 -13.44 6.15
CA ASN A 27 -13.94 -13.00 4.89
C ASN A 27 -13.93 -14.10 3.82
N ILE A 28 -12.85 -14.88 3.71
CA ILE A 28 -12.80 -16.03 2.81
C ILE A 28 -13.83 -17.09 3.21
N LEU A 29 -13.91 -17.42 4.51
CA LEU A 29 -14.77 -18.51 4.98
C LEU A 29 -16.26 -18.16 4.99
N LEU A 30 -16.62 -16.90 5.23
CA LEU A 30 -18.02 -16.50 5.47
C LEU A 30 -18.61 -15.55 4.42
N TRP A 31 -17.81 -14.77 3.68
CA TRP A 31 -18.33 -13.68 2.83
C TRP A 31 -18.04 -13.81 1.33
N GLU A 32 -16.79 -14.05 0.93
CA GLU A 32 -16.42 -14.08 -0.50
C GLU A 32 -16.18 -15.49 -1.05
N GLY A 33 -15.89 -16.48 -0.20
CA GLY A 33 -15.55 -17.82 -0.64
C GLY A 33 -14.16 -17.90 -1.30
N LEU A 34 -13.75 -19.11 -1.69
CA LEU A 34 -12.45 -19.36 -2.34
C LEU A 34 -12.47 -19.19 -3.86
N ASP A 35 -13.65 -19.28 -4.48
CA ASP A 35 -13.80 -19.28 -5.94
C ASP A 35 -13.96 -17.88 -6.54
N THR A 36 -13.91 -16.83 -5.70
CA THR A 36 -14.07 -15.44 -6.15
C THR A 36 -12.87 -14.59 -5.78
N PHE A 37 -12.68 -13.50 -6.54
CA PHE A 37 -11.66 -12.52 -6.20
C PHE A 37 -12.01 -11.85 -4.87
N ASN A 38 -11.09 -11.93 -3.91
CA ASN A 38 -11.27 -11.46 -2.54
C ASN A 38 -11.15 -9.93 -2.43
N SER A 39 -12.14 -9.24 -2.99
CA SER A 39 -12.18 -7.79 -3.14
C SER A 39 -12.24 -7.06 -1.79
N ASN A 40 -12.86 -7.66 -0.78
CA ASN A 40 -12.94 -7.06 0.56
C ASN A 40 -11.58 -7.02 1.24
N SER A 41 -10.80 -8.11 1.20
CA SER A 41 -9.47 -8.14 1.84
C SER A 41 -8.50 -7.24 1.11
N TYR A 42 -8.56 -7.18 -0.23
CA TYR A 42 -7.76 -6.23 -1.01
C TYR A 42 -8.12 -4.78 -0.66
N SER A 43 -9.40 -4.46 -0.45
CA SER A 43 -9.84 -3.11 -0.06
C SER A 43 -9.27 -2.71 1.31
N VAL A 44 -9.38 -3.58 2.31
CA VAL A 44 -8.87 -3.32 3.66
C VAL A 44 -7.35 -3.22 3.68
N ALA A 45 -6.65 -4.11 2.96
CA ALA A 45 -5.19 -4.06 2.84
C ALA A 45 -4.73 -2.75 2.19
N SER A 46 -5.40 -2.36 1.10
CA SER A 46 -5.12 -1.11 0.38
C SER A 46 -5.29 0.10 1.29
N PHE A 47 -6.36 0.15 2.08
CA PHE A 47 -6.59 1.23 3.04
C PHE A 47 -5.43 1.36 4.05
N PHE A 48 -4.99 0.25 4.63
CA PHE A 48 -3.85 0.27 5.56
C PHE A 48 -2.57 0.73 4.86
N ILE A 49 -2.27 0.22 3.66
CA ILE A 49 -1.05 0.60 2.92
C ILE A 49 -1.08 2.10 2.58
N ILE A 50 -2.20 2.62 2.11
CA ILE A 50 -2.38 4.05 1.84
C ILE A 50 -2.12 4.87 3.12
N ALA A 51 -2.71 4.49 4.25
CA ALA A 51 -2.51 5.18 5.52
C ALA A 51 -1.03 5.19 5.94
N TYR A 52 -0.33 4.06 5.82
CA TYR A 52 1.11 3.98 6.10
C TYR A 52 1.96 4.84 5.15
N CYS A 53 1.62 4.88 3.86
CA CYS A 53 2.30 5.75 2.90
C CYS A 53 2.12 7.23 3.27
N LEU A 54 0.91 7.65 3.63
CA LEU A 54 0.62 9.02 4.07
C LEU A 54 1.38 9.38 5.36
N LEU A 55 1.47 8.45 6.32
CA LEU A 55 2.27 8.63 7.54
C LEU A 55 3.76 8.82 7.22
N TYR A 56 4.30 8.08 6.25
CA TYR A 56 5.67 8.26 5.78
C TYR A 56 5.90 9.69 5.26
N TYR A 57 5.01 10.21 4.41
CA TYR A 57 5.14 11.58 3.91
C TYR A 57 4.99 12.62 5.02
N TYR A 58 4.02 12.44 5.93
CA TYR A 58 3.86 13.30 7.09
C TYR A 58 5.15 13.37 7.92
N GLN A 59 5.81 12.23 8.16
CA GLN A 59 7.07 12.19 8.91
C GLN A 59 8.20 12.92 8.17
N LYS A 60 8.32 12.74 6.85
CA LYS A 60 9.34 13.41 6.02
C LYS A 60 9.11 14.92 5.92
N LEU A 61 7.86 15.37 5.88
CA LEU A 61 7.50 16.79 5.87
C LEU A 61 7.74 17.46 7.24
N THR A 62 7.44 16.74 8.33
CA THR A 62 7.60 17.28 9.70
C THR A 62 9.05 17.26 10.17
N ASN A 63 9.87 16.33 9.67
CA ASN A 63 11.30 16.21 10.00
C ASN A 63 12.12 16.20 8.71
N PRO A 64 12.30 17.35 8.03
CA PRO A 64 13.07 17.41 6.80
C PRO A 64 14.51 17.01 7.08
N ALA A 65 14.97 15.95 6.39
CA ALA A 65 16.38 15.59 6.38
C ALA A 65 17.18 16.63 5.57
N THR A 66 18.49 16.72 5.83
CA THR A 66 19.39 17.57 5.03
C THR A 66 19.54 17.11 3.58
N MET A 67 19.11 15.88 3.25
CA MET A 67 19.14 15.31 1.91
C MET A 67 17.78 15.49 1.22
N SER A 68 17.80 15.75 -0.09
CA SER A 68 16.59 15.91 -0.90
C SER A 68 15.72 14.65 -0.81
N ILE A 69 14.44 14.82 -0.50
CA ILE A 69 13.47 13.71 -0.37
C ILE A 69 13.39 12.88 -1.66
N PHE A 70 13.56 13.55 -2.81
CA PHE A 70 13.51 12.96 -4.16
C PHE A 70 14.72 12.09 -4.51
N GLU A 71 15.77 12.08 -3.69
CA GLU A 71 16.95 11.22 -3.91
C GLU A 71 16.87 9.91 -3.12
N SER A 72 15.89 9.77 -2.23
CA SER A 72 15.78 8.58 -1.38
C SER A 72 15.08 7.44 -2.10
N ARG A 73 15.69 6.24 -2.07
CA ARG A 73 15.07 4.99 -2.55
C ARG A 73 13.68 4.76 -1.96
N ASP A 74 13.54 4.99 -0.65
CA ASP A 74 12.29 4.80 0.09
C ASP A 74 11.15 5.67 -0.46
N PHE A 75 11.46 6.90 -0.90
CA PHE A 75 10.46 7.79 -1.50
C PHE A 75 9.85 7.17 -2.76
N TYR A 76 10.66 6.60 -3.66
CA TYR A 76 10.13 5.98 -4.87
C TYR A 76 9.29 4.74 -4.58
N TYR A 77 9.71 3.89 -3.64
CA TYR A 77 8.91 2.72 -3.24
C TYR A 77 7.58 3.12 -2.62
N VAL A 78 7.59 4.04 -1.66
CA VAL A 78 6.36 4.51 -1.01
C VAL A 78 5.45 5.23 -2.02
N THR A 79 6.02 6.00 -2.95
CA THR A 79 5.24 6.66 -4.02
C THR A 79 4.60 5.64 -4.96
N GLY A 80 5.35 4.63 -5.40
CA GLY A 80 4.81 3.57 -6.25
C GLY A 80 3.66 2.83 -5.57
N LEU A 81 3.82 2.46 -4.29
CA LEU A 81 2.78 1.83 -3.49
C LEU A 81 1.55 2.74 -3.36
N LEU A 82 1.74 4.01 -2.99
CA LEU A 82 0.64 4.95 -2.82
C LEU A 82 -0.16 5.12 -4.12
N VAL A 83 0.52 5.32 -5.25
CA VAL A 83 -0.11 5.48 -6.57
C VAL A 83 -0.93 4.24 -6.93
N TYR A 84 -0.35 3.05 -6.74
CA TYR A 84 -1.01 1.80 -7.08
C TYR A 84 -2.23 1.52 -6.20
N PHE A 85 -2.04 1.55 -4.88
CA PHE A 85 -3.09 1.21 -3.94
C PHE A 85 -4.20 2.24 -3.93
N THR A 86 -3.92 3.54 -4.10
CA THR A 86 -4.97 4.56 -4.18
C THR A 86 -5.79 4.42 -5.46
N SER A 87 -5.15 4.16 -6.60
CA SER A 87 -5.85 4.00 -7.89
C SER A 87 -6.69 2.73 -7.91
N CYS A 88 -6.15 1.62 -7.38
CA CYS A 88 -6.86 0.35 -7.33
C CYS A 88 -7.86 0.23 -6.17
N PHE A 89 -7.80 1.11 -5.16
CA PHE A 89 -8.72 1.07 -4.02
C PHE A 89 -10.19 1.11 -4.45
N PHE A 90 -10.53 2.03 -5.36
CA PHE A 90 -11.89 2.15 -5.88
C PHE A 90 -12.30 0.91 -6.68
N ILE A 91 -11.37 0.32 -7.42
CA ILE A 91 -11.58 -0.93 -8.15
C ILE A 91 -11.92 -2.05 -7.15
N PHE A 92 -11.14 -2.21 -6.08
CA PHE A 92 -11.36 -3.27 -5.09
C PHE A 92 -12.69 -3.10 -4.35
N VAL A 93 -13.01 -1.88 -3.90
CA VAL A 93 -14.25 -1.61 -3.14
C VAL A 93 -15.50 -1.83 -4.01
N SER A 94 -15.44 -1.49 -5.30
CA SER A 94 -16.57 -1.60 -6.22
C SER A 94 -16.63 -2.92 -6.99
N TYR A 95 -15.60 -3.77 -6.89
CA TYR A 95 -15.43 -4.97 -7.69
C TYR A 95 -16.68 -5.86 -7.66
N ARG A 96 -17.20 -6.18 -6.47
CA ARG A 96 -18.34 -7.09 -6.34
C ARG A 96 -19.61 -6.57 -7.03
N LYS A 97 -19.86 -5.26 -6.93
CA LYS A 97 -21.01 -4.62 -7.60
C LYS A 97 -20.84 -4.65 -9.12
N LEU A 98 -19.66 -4.26 -9.60
CA LEU A 98 -19.34 -4.24 -11.03
C LEU A 98 -19.41 -5.64 -11.68
N THR A 99 -18.95 -6.66 -10.95
CA THR A 99 -18.90 -8.05 -11.44
C THR A 99 -20.30 -8.67 -11.49
N GLN A 100 -21.19 -8.32 -10.55
CA GLN A 100 -22.57 -8.80 -10.51
C GLN A 100 -23.46 -8.16 -11.58
N GLU A 101 -23.21 -6.89 -11.93
CA GLU A 101 -24.05 -6.14 -12.85
C GLU A 101 -23.57 -6.20 -14.32
N ASN A 102 -22.25 -6.26 -14.58
CA ASN A 102 -21.72 -6.14 -15.95
C ASN A 102 -20.40 -6.90 -16.16
N VAL A 103 -20.50 -8.19 -16.50
CA VAL A 103 -19.35 -9.08 -16.77
C VAL A 103 -18.45 -8.57 -17.91
N SER A 104 -19.00 -7.83 -18.86
CA SER A 104 -18.26 -7.25 -20.00
C SER A 104 -17.23 -6.19 -19.57
N ASN A 105 -17.45 -5.50 -18.45
CA ASN A 105 -16.57 -4.42 -17.98
C ASN A 105 -15.35 -4.94 -17.17
N LEU A 106 -15.31 -6.24 -16.86
CA LEU A 106 -14.20 -6.84 -16.12
C LEU A 106 -12.88 -6.74 -16.87
N GLY A 107 -12.89 -6.93 -18.19
CA GLY A 107 -11.68 -6.82 -19.02
C GLY A 107 -11.07 -5.42 -18.97
N LEU A 108 -11.91 -4.38 -19.03
CA LEU A 108 -11.47 -2.99 -18.91
C LEU A 108 -10.88 -2.70 -17.52
N LEU A 109 -11.52 -3.19 -16.47
CA LEU A 109 -11.07 -3.01 -15.09
C LEU A 109 -9.69 -3.66 -14.85
N TRP A 110 -9.47 -4.87 -15.38
CA TRP A 110 -8.16 -5.53 -15.34
C TRP A 110 -7.11 -4.80 -16.19
N MET A 111 -7.49 -4.23 -17.34
CA MET A 111 -6.59 -3.42 -18.14
C MET A 111 -6.12 -2.17 -17.38
N ILE A 112 -7.05 -1.45 -16.74
CA ILE A 112 -6.73 -0.29 -15.89
C ILE A 112 -5.81 -0.71 -14.75
N HIS A 113 -6.15 -1.79 -14.05
CA HIS A 113 -5.32 -2.34 -12.98
C HIS A 113 -3.89 -2.62 -13.44
N ASN A 114 -3.71 -3.26 -14.60
CA ASN A 114 -2.39 -3.59 -15.16
C ASN A 114 -1.59 -2.34 -15.54
N VAL A 115 -2.24 -1.29 -16.06
CA VAL A 115 -1.58 -0.01 -16.36
C VAL A 115 -1.06 0.63 -15.08
N VAL A 116 -1.87 0.67 -14.03
CA VAL A 116 -1.46 1.22 -12.73
C VAL A 116 -0.35 0.35 -12.10
N PHE A 117 -0.44 -0.97 -12.24
CA PHE A 117 0.61 -1.88 -11.78
C PHE A 117 1.94 -1.63 -12.51
N LEU A 118 1.91 -1.39 -13.82
CA LEU A 118 3.11 -1.01 -14.58
C LEU A 118 3.72 0.29 -14.03
N LEU A 119 2.90 1.29 -13.70
CA LEU A 119 3.39 2.54 -13.08
C LEU A 119 4.11 2.26 -11.75
N MET A 120 3.55 1.38 -10.89
CA MET A 120 4.23 0.96 -9.66
C MET A 120 5.60 0.34 -9.94
N CYS A 121 5.67 -0.56 -10.92
CA CYS A 121 6.93 -1.20 -11.31
C CYS A 121 7.96 -0.17 -11.81
N ILE A 122 7.55 0.86 -12.53
CA ILE A 122 8.43 1.96 -12.94
C ILE A 122 8.99 2.71 -11.72
N PHE A 123 8.14 3.05 -10.75
CA PHE A 123 8.61 3.66 -9.50
C PHE A 123 9.60 2.76 -8.76
N PHE A 124 9.35 1.46 -8.70
CA PHE A 124 10.25 0.50 -8.05
C PHE A 124 11.59 0.40 -8.78
N LEU A 125 11.57 0.40 -10.12
CA LEU A 125 12.78 0.42 -10.92
C LEU A 125 13.61 1.68 -10.65
N ILE A 126 12.98 2.86 -10.60
CA ILE A 126 13.67 4.11 -10.27
C ILE A 126 14.27 4.02 -8.85
N GLY A 127 13.51 3.55 -7.86
CA GLY A 127 14.01 3.35 -6.50
C GLY A 127 15.21 2.39 -6.42
N PHE A 128 15.22 1.35 -7.25
CA PHE A 128 16.36 0.43 -7.34
C PHE A 128 17.62 1.11 -7.91
N LEU A 129 17.45 1.98 -8.91
CA LEU A 129 18.54 2.75 -9.52
C LEU A 129 19.03 3.90 -8.61
N CYS A 130 18.21 4.36 -7.66
CA CYS A 130 18.63 5.33 -6.67
C CYS A 130 19.69 4.74 -5.72
N LYS A 131 20.69 5.58 -5.41
CA LYS A 131 21.70 5.24 -4.39
C LYS A 131 21.00 4.99 -3.06
N PRO A 132 21.39 3.96 -2.30
CA PRO A 132 20.86 3.77 -0.95
C PRO A 132 21.17 5.04 -0.15
N SER A 133 20.16 5.57 0.55
CA SER A 133 20.38 6.70 1.46
C SER A 133 21.48 6.32 2.45
N PRO A 134 22.45 7.19 2.74
CA PRO A 134 23.47 6.88 3.74
C PRO A 134 22.77 6.46 5.02
N GLN A 135 22.97 5.20 5.40
CA GLN A 135 22.44 4.63 6.62
C GLN A 135 22.92 5.53 7.76
N LYS A 136 22.00 6.13 8.51
CA LYS A 136 22.29 6.79 9.79
C LYS A 136 22.57 5.71 10.86
N TYR A 137 23.43 4.73 10.54
CA TYR A 137 24.06 3.82 11.48
C TYR A 137 25.50 4.29 11.62
N ASN A 138 25.65 5.35 12.42
CA ASN A 138 26.88 5.79 13.08
C ASN A 138 26.50 7.13 13.71
N LEU A 139 26.18 7.09 15.00
CA LEU A 139 26.69 8.00 16.04
C LEU A 139 25.94 7.71 17.34
N LEU A 140 26.68 7.03 18.23
CA LEU A 140 26.43 6.64 19.62
C LEU A 140 25.67 5.31 19.83
#